data_AF-A0A934E3J7-F1
#
_entry.id   AF-A0A934E3J7-F1
#
_cell.length_a   1.000
_cell.length_b   1.000
_cell.length_c   1.000
_cell.angle_alpha   90.00
_cell.angle_beta   90.00
_cell.angle_gamma   90.00
#
_symmetry.space_group_name_H-M   'P 1'
#
loop_
_entity.id
_entity.type
_entity.pdbx_description
1 polymer ?
#
loop_
_entity_poly.entity_id
_entity_poly.type
_entity_poly.pdbx_seq_one_letter_code
_entity_poly.pdbx_strand_id
1 'polypeptide(L)'
;MPVITPKAHTNSQSLRGPAQPQPPPPPSKPPSAPPAAVPREDGFESAPARPLVALSPPIAAMKIEEVERGSPLSIDGPIGYLSAISEKGPVGRNPWNSSEYISGSHATNWRAYSEYLTLFGGPLSGLGPLGSMGPLTKEAWAALPEELRPGGSMAVTGPSGILGALGMLGVLGPVGATGYKADADGNFRDTAGKVVRTVETPNGVEDLCEDYTERGALKNKKLGSRYGVDATIGAEADEFPINSDRKHDELITLCATQKRFPSPGREGGTDILQLEVVDKNGQVVAQRAVDGGPTWMQLRVPAGSDLKVRIKALNANSDDPAPYRLCVVGTGSHSKEVNGGTALYAPGEPKTPQRIA
;
A
#
# COMPACT_ATOMS: atom_id res chain seq x y z
N MET A 1 -1.07 27.02 -55.19
CA MET A 1 -1.61 26.52 -53.91
C MET A 1 -3.12 26.74 -53.94
N PRO A 2 -3.96 25.69 -54.00
CA PRO A 2 -5.40 25.87 -54.12
C PRO A 2 -6.04 26.15 -52.76
N VAL A 3 -6.93 27.13 -52.74
CA VAL A 3 -7.76 27.54 -51.62
C VAL A 3 -8.94 26.55 -51.51
N ILE A 4 -9.05 25.86 -50.38
CA ILE A 4 -10.16 24.95 -50.08
C ILE A 4 -11.26 25.76 -49.40
N THR A 5 -12.43 25.85 -50.04
CA THR A 5 -13.67 26.40 -49.46
C THR A 5 -14.45 25.29 -48.75
N PRO A 6 -15.05 25.51 -47.56
CA PRO A 6 -15.83 24.48 -46.89
C PRO A 6 -17.22 24.34 -47.53
N LYS A 7 -17.62 23.09 -47.82
CA LYS A 7 -19.01 22.73 -48.19
C LYS A 7 -19.89 22.70 -46.93
N ALA A 8 -21.04 23.36 -47.01
CA ALA A 8 -22.10 23.27 -46.02
C ALA A 8 -22.80 21.90 -46.12
N HIS A 9 -22.91 21.19 -44.98
CA HIS A 9 -23.77 20.01 -44.85
C HIS A 9 -25.11 20.42 -44.25
N THR A 10 -26.18 20.28 -45.03
CA THR A 10 -27.57 20.36 -44.59
C THR A 10 -27.95 19.09 -43.83
N ASN A 11 -28.35 19.24 -42.58
CA ASN A 11 -28.76 18.15 -41.70
C ASN A 11 -30.28 17.98 -41.79
N SER A 12 -30.77 16.93 -42.44
CA SER A 12 -32.19 16.57 -42.48
C SER A 12 -32.54 15.75 -41.23
N GLN A 13 -33.10 16.40 -40.21
CA GLN A 13 -33.68 15.72 -39.06
C GLN A 13 -35.02 15.10 -39.43
N SER A 14 -35.09 13.76 -39.36
CA SER A 14 -36.33 12.99 -39.41
C SER A 14 -36.99 13.01 -38.02
N LEU A 15 -38.18 13.60 -37.95
CA LEU A 15 -39.03 13.63 -36.76
C LEU A 15 -39.53 12.22 -36.46
N ARG A 16 -38.99 11.56 -35.42
CA ARG A 16 -39.62 10.38 -34.80
C ARG A 16 -40.62 10.85 -33.74
N GLY A 17 -41.87 10.40 -33.87
CA GLY A 17 -42.94 10.66 -32.91
C GLY A 17 -42.67 10.03 -31.53
N PRO A 18 -43.47 10.40 -30.52
CA PRO A 18 -43.26 9.99 -29.13
C PRO A 18 -43.43 8.48 -28.95
N ALA A 19 -42.49 7.87 -28.23
CA ALA A 19 -42.51 6.45 -27.89
C ALA A 19 -43.68 6.14 -26.94
N GLN A 20 -44.42 5.07 -27.24
CA GLN A 20 -45.43 4.54 -26.33
C GLN A 20 -44.77 3.98 -25.05
N PRO A 21 -45.37 4.19 -23.86
CA PRO A 21 -44.86 3.63 -22.61
C PRO A 21 -44.99 2.11 -22.60
N GLN A 22 -43.89 1.43 -22.25
CA GLN A 22 -43.91 -0.02 -22.05
C GLN A 22 -44.67 -0.40 -20.78
N PRO A 23 -45.39 -1.54 -20.78
CA PRO A 23 -46.06 -2.05 -19.59
C PRO A 23 -45.05 -2.50 -18.53
N PRO A 24 -45.39 -2.41 -17.23
CA PRO A 24 -44.51 -2.80 -16.15
C PRO A 24 -44.26 -4.32 -16.16
N PRO A 25 -43.06 -4.76 -15.71
CA PRO A 25 -42.74 -6.18 -15.61
C PRO A 25 -43.60 -6.88 -14.55
N PRO A 26 -43.87 -8.18 -14.71
CA PRO A 26 -44.66 -8.95 -13.76
C PRO A 26 -43.96 -9.08 -12.40
N PRO A 27 -44.71 -9.20 -11.29
CA PRO A 27 -44.15 -9.31 -9.95
C PRO A 27 -43.37 -10.61 -9.75
N SER A 28 -42.18 -10.47 -9.15
CA SER A 28 -41.28 -11.56 -8.78
C SER A 28 -41.94 -12.48 -7.74
N LYS A 29 -41.80 -13.81 -7.91
CA LYS A 29 -42.23 -14.80 -6.91
C LYS A 29 -41.49 -14.56 -5.57
N PRO A 30 -42.18 -14.70 -4.42
CA PRO A 30 -41.54 -14.61 -3.11
C PRO A 30 -40.56 -15.79 -2.90
N PRO A 31 -39.44 -15.57 -2.17
CA PRO A 31 -38.48 -16.62 -1.87
C PRO A 31 -39.11 -17.69 -0.98
N SER A 32 -38.89 -18.95 -1.36
CA SER A 32 -39.26 -20.13 -0.58
C SER A 32 -38.55 -20.14 0.77
N ALA A 33 -39.30 -20.52 1.81
CA ALA A 33 -38.84 -20.56 3.20
C ALA A 33 -37.58 -21.45 3.37
N PRO A 34 -36.66 -21.08 4.27
CA PRO A 34 -35.48 -21.88 4.56
C PRO A 34 -35.85 -23.21 5.25
N PRO A 35 -35.14 -24.31 4.96
CA PRO A 35 -35.37 -25.59 5.62
C PRO A 35 -35.03 -25.53 7.12
N ALA A 36 -35.80 -26.27 7.91
CA ALA A 36 -35.67 -26.36 9.36
C ALA A 36 -34.28 -26.88 9.79
N ALA A 37 -33.74 -26.27 10.84
CA ALA A 37 -32.44 -26.62 11.42
C ALA A 37 -32.48 -28.02 12.07
N VAL A 38 -31.50 -28.85 11.70
CA VAL A 38 -31.19 -30.13 12.35
C VAL A 38 -30.43 -29.85 13.66
N PRO A 39 -30.75 -30.50 14.79
CA PRO A 39 -30.00 -30.34 16.03
C PRO A 39 -28.55 -30.87 15.86
N ARG A 40 -27.56 -30.07 16.23
CA ARG A 40 -26.16 -30.52 16.35
C ARG A 40 -25.97 -31.09 17.76
N GLU A 41 -25.50 -32.33 17.83
CA GLU A 41 -25.05 -32.95 19.07
C GLU A 41 -23.73 -32.30 19.54
N ASP A 42 -23.72 -31.88 20.79
CA ASP A 42 -22.56 -31.34 21.50
C ASP A 42 -21.59 -32.48 21.86
N GLY A 43 -20.38 -32.41 21.32
CA GLY A 43 -19.32 -33.37 21.60
C GLY A 43 -17.96 -32.83 21.19
N PHE A 44 -17.46 -31.80 21.89
CA PHE A 44 -16.06 -31.41 21.82
C PHE A 44 -15.33 -31.95 23.05
N GLU A 45 -14.65 -33.09 22.88
CA GLU A 45 -13.54 -33.49 23.73
C GLU A 45 -12.45 -32.42 23.68
N SER A 46 -12.03 -31.96 24.85
CA SER A 46 -10.92 -31.02 25.02
C SER A 46 -9.61 -31.66 24.56
N ALA A 47 -9.07 -31.22 23.42
CA ALA A 47 -7.73 -31.58 22.99
C ALA A 47 -6.69 -31.07 24.02
N PRO A 48 -5.67 -31.87 24.41
CA PRO A 48 -4.66 -31.46 25.36
C PRO A 48 -3.80 -30.32 24.79
N ALA A 49 -3.49 -29.35 25.65
CA ALA A 49 -2.64 -28.21 25.34
C ALA A 49 -1.27 -28.66 24.80
N ARG A 50 -0.96 -28.26 23.58
CA ARG A 50 0.39 -28.45 23.01
C ARG A 50 1.38 -27.54 23.75
N PRO A 51 2.58 -28.02 24.10
CA PRO A 51 3.61 -27.20 24.69
C PRO A 51 4.05 -26.09 23.73
N LEU A 52 4.26 -24.89 24.27
CA LEU A 52 4.85 -23.73 23.60
C LEU A 52 6.26 -24.08 23.12
N VAL A 53 6.36 -24.54 21.87
CA VAL A 53 7.62 -24.58 21.12
C VAL A 53 8.06 -23.14 20.89
N ALA A 54 9.34 -22.86 21.13
CA ALA A 54 9.98 -21.57 20.91
C ALA A 54 9.54 -20.97 19.56
N LEU A 55 8.90 -19.79 19.65
CA LEU A 55 8.28 -19.10 18.52
C LEU A 55 9.35 -18.64 17.52
N SER A 56 9.19 -19.14 16.29
CA SER A 56 9.57 -18.56 15.01
C SER A 56 11.08 -18.42 14.71
N PRO A 57 11.53 -18.76 13.48
CA PRO A 57 12.87 -18.38 13.04
C PRO A 57 13.00 -16.84 13.10
N PRO A 58 14.24 -16.31 13.25
CA PRO A 58 14.46 -14.87 13.23
C PRO A 58 13.83 -14.26 11.98
N ILE A 59 13.11 -13.15 12.17
CA ILE A 59 12.58 -12.35 11.06
C ILE A 59 13.79 -11.89 10.25
N ALA A 60 14.05 -12.54 9.12
CA ALA A 60 15.17 -12.21 8.27
C ALA A 60 14.85 -10.89 7.54
N ALA A 61 15.48 -9.81 7.98
CA ALA A 61 15.49 -8.57 7.21
C ALA A 61 16.44 -8.75 6.01
N MET A 62 15.95 -8.49 4.81
CA MET A 62 16.80 -8.53 3.62
C MET A 62 17.79 -7.36 3.65
N LYS A 63 19.08 -7.66 3.52
CA LYS A 63 20.14 -6.65 3.41
C LYS A 63 20.26 -6.21 1.95
N ILE A 64 20.16 -4.91 1.71
CA ILE A 64 20.43 -4.31 0.41
C ILE A 64 21.68 -3.47 0.58
N GLU A 65 22.65 -3.71 -0.29
CA GLU A 65 23.91 -2.98 -0.30
C GLU A 65 23.69 -1.50 -0.62
N GLU A 66 24.75 -0.71 -0.45
CA GLU A 66 24.74 0.74 -0.55
C GLU A 66 24.05 1.21 -1.83
N VAL A 67 23.10 2.14 -1.68
CA VAL A 67 22.27 2.61 -2.78
C VAL A 67 22.97 3.78 -3.45
N GLU A 68 23.51 3.56 -4.64
CA GLU A 68 24.14 4.63 -5.41
C GLU A 68 23.18 5.78 -5.71
N ARG A 69 23.70 7.00 -5.71
CA ARG A 69 22.92 8.18 -6.13
C ARG A 69 22.45 8.02 -7.57
N GLY A 70 21.15 8.21 -7.82
CA GLY A 70 20.54 7.97 -9.13
C GLY A 70 19.95 6.58 -9.30
N SER A 71 20.21 5.65 -8.36
CA SER A 71 19.47 4.40 -8.28
C SER A 71 17.99 4.66 -7.98
N PRO A 72 17.07 3.79 -8.44
CA PRO A 72 15.66 3.93 -8.10
C PRO A 72 15.34 3.89 -6.59
N LEU A 73 16.25 3.34 -5.78
CA LEU A 73 16.10 3.30 -4.32
C LEU A 73 16.72 4.51 -3.62
N SER A 74 17.36 5.41 -4.38
CA SER A 74 18.08 6.57 -3.83
C SER A 74 17.15 7.73 -3.54
N ILE A 75 17.71 8.79 -2.94
CA ILE A 75 17.03 10.07 -2.70
C ILE A 75 16.48 10.74 -3.97
N ASP A 76 17.14 10.50 -5.11
CA ASP A 76 16.74 11.04 -6.41
C ASP A 76 15.79 10.07 -7.17
N GLY A 77 15.54 8.88 -6.61
CA GLY A 77 14.69 7.84 -7.19
C GLY A 77 13.19 8.01 -6.91
N PRO A 78 12.34 7.10 -7.44
CA PRO A 78 10.88 7.13 -7.31
C PRO A 78 10.34 6.82 -5.91
N ILE A 79 11.18 6.48 -4.92
CA ILE A 79 10.82 6.46 -3.49
C ILE A 79 11.47 7.59 -2.68
N GLY A 80 12.23 8.44 -3.37
CA GLY A 80 12.95 9.59 -2.84
C GLY A 80 12.07 10.76 -2.39
N TYR A 81 12.71 11.85 -1.97
CA TYR A 81 12.02 13.00 -1.39
C TYR A 81 11.27 13.88 -2.41
N LEU A 82 11.59 13.80 -3.71
CA LEU A 82 10.81 14.45 -4.80
C LEU A 82 9.87 13.48 -5.50
N SER A 83 9.75 12.27 -4.98
CA SER A 83 9.10 11.19 -5.70
C SER A 83 7.58 11.25 -5.61
N ALA A 84 6.93 10.28 -6.23
CA ALA A 84 5.47 10.17 -6.22
C ALA A 84 4.89 9.88 -4.81
N ILE A 85 5.69 9.36 -3.89
CA ILE A 85 5.27 9.17 -2.49
C ILE A 85 5.66 10.34 -1.59
N SER A 86 6.34 11.35 -2.11
CA SER A 86 6.73 12.53 -1.32
C SER A 86 5.57 13.50 -1.10
N GLU A 87 5.84 14.56 -0.32
CA GLU A 87 4.92 15.68 -0.16
C GLU A 87 4.52 16.33 -1.49
N LYS A 88 5.40 16.30 -2.50
CA LYS A 88 5.17 16.89 -3.82
C LYS A 88 4.51 15.93 -4.81
N GLY A 89 4.45 14.64 -4.47
CA GLY A 89 3.83 13.62 -5.29
C GLY A 89 2.30 13.60 -5.20
N PRO A 90 1.63 12.74 -5.98
CA PRO A 90 0.17 12.60 -6.00
C PRO A 90 -0.43 12.26 -4.65
N VAL A 91 0.27 11.52 -3.78
CA VAL A 91 -0.21 11.23 -2.41
C VAL A 91 0.23 12.28 -1.38
N GLY A 92 0.80 13.40 -1.83
CA GLY A 92 1.13 14.53 -0.97
C GLY A 92 -0.11 15.27 -0.45
N ARG A 93 0.08 16.22 0.47
CA ARG A 93 -1.01 17.07 0.99
C ARG A 93 -0.80 18.56 0.68
N ASN A 94 0.06 18.85 -0.30
CA ASN A 94 0.43 20.22 -0.63
C ASN A 94 -0.65 20.89 -1.52
N PRO A 95 -0.85 22.21 -1.43
CA PRO A 95 -1.85 22.93 -2.24
C PRO A 95 -1.63 22.90 -3.76
N TRP A 96 -0.45 22.46 -4.21
CA TRP A 96 -0.10 22.29 -5.62
C TRP A 96 -0.09 20.82 -6.04
N ASN A 97 -0.68 19.93 -5.21
CA ASN A 97 -0.65 18.50 -5.48
C ASN A 97 -1.33 18.24 -6.82
N SER A 98 -0.56 17.66 -7.76
CA SER A 98 -1.05 17.33 -9.09
C SER A 98 -2.27 16.40 -9.03
N SER A 99 -2.41 15.57 -8.00
CA SER A 99 -3.62 14.79 -7.81
C SER A 99 -4.84 15.65 -7.49
N GLU A 100 -4.77 16.85 -6.91
CA GLU A 100 -5.96 17.72 -6.78
C GLU A 100 -6.42 18.26 -8.14
N TYR A 101 -5.48 18.55 -9.02
CA TYR A 101 -5.74 18.97 -10.41
C TYR A 101 -6.27 17.81 -11.26
N ILE A 102 -5.79 16.58 -11.00
CA ILE A 102 -6.19 15.36 -11.72
C ILE A 102 -7.36 14.64 -11.02
N SER A 103 -7.70 14.86 -9.74
CA SER A 103 -8.78 14.10 -9.06
C SER A 103 -10.04 14.90 -8.84
N GLY A 104 -10.02 16.24 -8.87
CA GLY A 104 -11.19 17.00 -8.41
C GLY A 104 -11.44 18.42 -8.92
N SER A 105 -10.50 19.12 -9.56
CA SER A 105 -10.71 20.57 -9.84
C SER A 105 -10.73 20.97 -11.32
N HIS A 106 -10.09 20.27 -12.26
CA HIS A 106 -9.99 20.68 -13.67
C HIS A 106 -10.25 19.55 -14.69
N ALA A 107 -10.40 19.93 -15.97
CA ALA A 107 -10.97 19.13 -17.09
C ALA A 107 -10.21 17.83 -17.46
N THR A 108 -9.05 17.57 -16.89
CA THR A 108 -8.29 16.32 -17.03
C THR A 108 -8.32 15.56 -15.72
N ASN A 109 -9.47 14.99 -15.38
CA ASN A 109 -9.62 14.22 -14.16
C ASN A 109 -9.35 12.73 -14.40
N TRP A 110 -8.78 12.01 -13.43
CA TRP A 110 -8.79 10.55 -13.32
C TRP A 110 -10.20 10.01 -13.45
N ARG A 111 -11.22 10.83 -13.18
CA ARG A 111 -12.60 10.51 -13.48
C ARG A 111 -12.83 10.25 -14.98
N ALA A 112 -12.19 10.90 -15.94
CA ALA A 112 -12.33 10.61 -17.37
C ALA A 112 -11.67 9.27 -17.75
N TYR A 113 -10.50 8.97 -17.18
CA TYR A 113 -9.86 7.65 -17.34
C TYR A 113 -10.62 6.56 -16.60
N SER A 114 -11.15 6.85 -15.41
CA SER A 114 -11.99 5.96 -14.61
C SER A 114 -13.35 5.73 -15.30
N GLU A 115 -13.96 6.76 -15.89
CA GLU A 115 -15.17 6.71 -16.71
C GLU A 115 -14.91 5.92 -18.00
N TYR A 116 -13.79 6.13 -18.68
CA TYR A 116 -13.36 5.26 -19.77
C TYR A 116 -13.21 3.80 -19.30
N LEU A 117 -12.59 3.58 -18.14
CA LEU A 117 -12.51 2.25 -17.55
C LEU A 117 -13.88 1.72 -17.13
N THR A 118 -14.86 2.55 -16.78
CA THR A 118 -16.22 2.09 -16.46
C THR A 118 -16.92 1.46 -17.65
N LEU A 119 -16.56 1.81 -18.89
CA LEU A 119 -16.99 1.07 -20.10
C LEU A 119 -16.52 -0.40 -20.07
N PHE A 120 -15.47 -0.68 -19.30
CA PHE A 120 -14.90 -2.00 -19.04
C PHE A 120 -15.10 -2.43 -17.58
N GLY A 121 -16.06 -1.83 -16.86
CA GLY A 121 -16.41 -2.16 -15.47
C GLY A 121 -15.59 -1.43 -14.39
N GLY A 122 -14.62 -0.60 -14.76
CA GLY A 122 -13.82 0.25 -13.87
C GLY A 122 -12.47 -0.35 -13.46
N PRO A 123 -11.63 0.41 -12.72
CA PRO A 123 -10.32 -0.06 -12.24
C PRO A 123 -10.37 -1.28 -11.32
N LEU A 124 -11.51 -1.53 -10.68
CA LEU A 124 -11.75 -2.71 -9.84
C LEU A 124 -12.37 -3.87 -10.63
N SER A 125 -12.56 -3.76 -11.95
CA SER A 125 -13.16 -4.81 -12.76
C SER A 125 -12.17 -5.92 -13.12
N GLY A 126 -12.65 -6.98 -13.77
CA GLY A 126 -11.80 -8.05 -14.31
C GLY A 126 -10.76 -7.58 -15.32
N LEU A 127 -10.96 -6.43 -15.98
CA LEU A 127 -10.00 -5.83 -16.91
C LEU A 127 -9.13 -4.75 -16.25
N GLY A 128 -9.43 -4.38 -15.00
CA GLY A 128 -8.64 -3.44 -14.23
C GLY A 128 -7.33 -4.05 -13.71
N PRO A 129 -6.44 -3.24 -13.11
CA PRO A 129 -5.17 -3.70 -12.55
C PRO A 129 -5.31 -4.68 -11.38
N LEU A 130 -6.50 -4.80 -10.77
CA LEU A 130 -6.81 -5.83 -9.76
C LEU A 130 -7.69 -6.95 -10.33
N GLY A 131 -7.87 -6.98 -11.65
CA GLY A 131 -8.64 -7.97 -12.36
C GLY A 131 -7.80 -9.12 -12.90
N SER A 132 -8.41 -9.98 -13.71
CA SER A 132 -7.81 -11.15 -14.35
C SER A 132 -6.77 -10.82 -15.42
N MET A 133 -6.61 -9.53 -15.80
CA MET A 133 -5.57 -9.06 -16.70
C MET A 133 -4.53 -8.16 -16.00
N GLY A 134 -4.69 -7.95 -14.69
CA GLY A 134 -3.83 -7.07 -13.91
C GLY A 134 -2.52 -7.73 -13.49
N PRO A 135 -1.55 -6.93 -13.01
CA PRO A 135 -0.24 -7.43 -12.55
C PRO A 135 -0.31 -8.36 -11.32
N LEU A 136 -1.48 -8.48 -10.69
CA LEU A 136 -1.69 -9.29 -9.47
C LEU A 136 -2.25 -10.69 -9.75
N THR A 137 -2.48 -11.08 -11.01
CA THR A 137 -2.87 -12.47 -11.29
C THR A 137 -1.70 -13.41 -11.05
N LYS A 138 -1.98 -14.66 -10.70
CA LYS A 138 -0.95 -15.68 -10.46
C LYS A 138 0.03 -15.80 -11.63
N GLU A 139 -0.49 -15.75 -12.86
CA GLU A 139 0.31 -15.84 -14.09
C GLU A 139 1.18 -14.59 -14.28
N ALA A 140 0.62 -13.38 -14.12
CA ALA A 140 1.39 -12.14 -14.25
C ALA A 140 2.43 -12.01 -13.13
N TRP A 141 2.07 -12.40 -11.92
CA TRP A 141 2.93 -12.40 -10.74
C TRP A 141 4.15 -13.30 -10.93
N ALA A 142 3.93 -14.52 -11.42
CA ALA A 142 4.99 -15.46 -11.75
C ALA A 142 5.89 -14.97 -12.91
N ALA A 143 5.41 -14.04 -13.74
CA ALA A 143 6.16 -13.45 -14.85
C ALA A 143 6.93 -12.17 -14.48
N LEU A 144 6.71 -11.58 -13.30
CA LEU A 144 7.42 -10.38 -12.85
C LEU A 144 8.94 -10.64 -12.78
N PRO A 145 9.81 -9.66 -13.05
CA PRO A 145 11.23 -9.76 -12.72
C PRO A 145 11.44 -10.07 -11.23
N GLU A 146 12.44 -10.89 -10.89
CA GLU A 146 12.70 -11.31 -9.50
C GLU A 146 12.96 -10.12 -8.57
N GLU A 147 13.57 -9.06 -9.08
CA GLU A 147 13.86 -7.84 -8.34
C GLU A 147 12.58 -7.11 -7.90
N LEU A 148 11.50 -7.19 -8.71
CA LEU A 148 10.22 -6.53 -8.44
C LEU A 148 9.25 -7.42 -7.66
N ARG A 149 9.53 -8.72 -7.53
CA ARG A 149 8.73 -9.64 -6.70
C ARG A 149 8.95 -9.34 -5.22
N PRO A 150 8.03 -9.76 -4.34
CA PRO A 150 8.27 -9.69 -2.90
C PRO A 150 9.54 -10.46 -2.52
N GLY A 151 10.43 -9.81 -1.75
CA GLY A 151 11.74 -10.35 -1.42
C GLY A 151 12.81 -10.05 -2.46
N GLY A 152 12.51 -9.33 -3.54
CA GLY A 152 13.50 -8.80 -4.47
C GLY A 152 14.15 -7.51 -3.98
N SER A 153 15.33 -7.19 -4.51
CA SER A 153 16.07 -5.95 -4.18
C SER A 153 15.30 -4.67 -4.54
N MET A 154 14.32 -4.75 -5.44
CA MET A 154 13.49 -3.64 -5.89
C MET A 154 12.01 -3.79 -5.48
N ALA A 155 11.72 -4.71 -4.56
CA ALA A 155 10.35 -5.06 -4.15
C ALA A 155 9.54 -3.85 -3.67
N VAL A 156 10.19 -2.85 -3.07
CA VAL A 156 9.58 -1.58 -2.64
C VAL A 156 8.99 -0.76 -3.79
N THR A 157 9.48 -0.98 -5.02
CA THR A 157 8.96 -0.40 -6.26
C THR A 157 8.09 -1.36 -7.06
N GLY A 158 8.06 -2.65 -6.68
CA GLY A 158 7.28 -3.68 -7.34
C GLY A 158 5.79 -3.62 -7.00
N PRO A 159 4.97 -4.57 -7.49
CA PRO A 159 3.51 -4.53 -7.33
C PRO A 159 2.98 -4.61 -5.89
N SER A 160 3.70 -5.28 -4.98
CA SER A 160 3.47 -5.22 -3.52
C SER A 160 4.33 -4.18 -2.79
N GLY A 161 5.06 -3.38 -3.55
CA GLY A 161 5.79 -2.23 -3.06
C GLY A 161 4.88 -1.02 -2.85
N ILE A 162 5.48 0.06 -2.37
CA ILE A 162 4.76 1.30 -2.03
C ILE A 162 4.28 2.02 -3.29
N LEU A 163 5.02 1.86 -4.38
CA LEU A 163 4.63 2.39 -5.70
C LEU A 163 3.75 1.41 -6.50
N GLY A 164 3.56 0.20 -5.97
CA GLY A 164 2.89 -0.88 -6.65
C GLY A 164 1.37 -0.78 -6.65
N ALA A 165 0.74 -1.74 -7.33
CA ALA A 165 -0.72 -1.84 -7.43
C ALA A 165 -1.42 -2.01 -6.06
N LEU A 166 -0.73 -2.58 -5.07
CA LEU A 166 -1.21 -2.73 -3.69
C LEU A 166 -0.72 -1.62 -2.74
N GLY A 167 0.15 -0.74 -3.22
CA GLY A 167 0.75 0.34 -2.43
C GLY A 167 -0.03 1.65 -2.47
N MET A 168 0.64 2.71 -2.03
CA MET A 168 0.11 4.07 -1.90
C MET A 168 -0.35 4.65 -3.24
N LEU A 169 0.29 4.27 -4.34
CA LEU A 169 -0.07 4.74 -5.68
C LEU A 169 -0.99 3.78 -6.43
N GLY A 170 -1.35 2.67 -5.79
CA GLY A 170 -2.21 1.65 -6.35
C GLY A 170 -3.67 2.10 -6.45
N VAL A 171 -4.49 1.28 -7.11
CA VAL A 171 -5.93 1.53 -7.24
C VAL A 171 -6.65 1.52 -5.88
N LEU A 172 -6.06 0.82 -4.90
CA LEU A 172 -6.57 0.77 -3.52
C LEU A 172 -5.99 1.86 -2.61
N GLY A 173 -5.13 2.73 -3.14
CA GLY A 173 -4.47 3.79 -2.39
C GLY A 173 -5.30 5.06 -2.21
N PRO A 174 -4.76 6.07 -1.51
CA PRO A 174 -5.45 7.32 -1.15
C PRO A 174 -6.00 8.11 -2.34
N VAL A 175 -5.33 8.02 -3.49
CA VAL A 175 -5.71 8.69 -4.74
C VAL A 175 -6.23 7.71 -5.80
N GLY A 176 -6.39 6.44 -5.42
CA GLY A 176 -6.88 5.39 -6.29
C GLY A 176 -8.40 5.43 -6.48
N ALA A 177 -8.89 4.63 -7.43
CA ALA A 177 -10.31 4.51 -7.71
C ALA A 177 -11.02 3.53 -6.75
N THR A 178 -10.88 3.78 -5.45
CA THR A 178 -11.47 2.95 -4.38
C THR A 178 -12.99 3.10 -4.29
N GLY A 179 -13.51 4.23 -4.76
CA GLY A 179 -14.90 4.64 -4.57
C GLY A 179 -15.19 5.22 -3.18
N TYR A 180 -14.18 5.33 -2.31
CA TYR A 180 -14.30 5.87 -0.97
C TYR A 180 -13.56 7.19 -0.82
N LYS A 181 -14.04 8.03 0.09
CA LYS A 181 -13.37 9.29 0.47
C LYS A 181 -12.70 9.12 1.82
N ALA A 182 -11.44 9.54 1.93
CA ALA A 182 -10.74 9.62 3.21
C ALA A 182 -11.24 10.80 4.06
N ASP A 183 -11.31 10.61 5.37
CA ASP A 183 -11.51 11.70 6.33
C ASP A 183 -10.21 12.45 6.66
N ALA A 184 -10.30 13.46 7.52
CA ALA A 184 -9.15 14.29 7.89
C ALA A 184 -8.04 13.52 8.62
N ASP A 185 -8.37 12.38 9.24
CA ASP A 185 -7.40 11.54 9.93
C ASP A 185 -6.81 10.47 8.99
N GLY A 186 -7.40 10.24 7.81
CA GLY A 186 -6.93 9.30 6.78
C GLY A 186 -7.80 8.06 6.57
N ASN A 187 -8.90 7.92 7.32
CA ASN A 187 -9.75 6.73 7.23
C ASN A 187 -10.68 6.82 6.01
N PHE A 188 -10.77 5.77 5.21
CA PHE A 188 -11.80 5.69 4.17
C PHE A 188 -13.20 5.53 4.77
N ARG A 189 -14.18 6.26 4.23
CA ARG A 189 -15.57 6.20 4.69
C ARG A 189 -16.54 5.92 3.54
N ASP A 190 -17.56 5.13 3.84
CA ASP A 190 -18.72 4.93 2.97
C ASP A 190 -19.68 6.14 3.02
N THR A 191 -20.76 6.07 2.25
CA THR A 191 -21.80 7.12 2.18
C THR A 191 -22.58 7.29 3.49
N ALA A 192 -22.55 6.30 4.38
CA ALA A 192 -23.12 6.38 5.73
C ALA A 192 -22.11 6.91 6.77
N GLY A 193 -20.88 7.23 6.34
CA GLY A 193 -19.81 7.72 7.21
C GLY A 193 -19.11 6.62 8.01
N LYS A 194 -19.38 5.33 7.75
CA LYS A 194 -18.70 4.22 8.42
C LYS A 194 -17.31 4.02 7.83
N VAL A 195 -16.34 3.73 8.69
CA VAL A 195 -14.98 3.40 8.25
C VAL A 195 -14.98 2.09 7.45
N VAL A 196 -14.36 2.13 6.27
CA VAL A 196 -14.17 0.99 5.37
C VAL A 196 -12.68 0.72 5.27
N ARG A 197 -12.26 -0.55 5.44
CA ARG A 197 -10.85 -0.97 5.38
C ARG A 197 -10.56 -1.92 4.23
N THR A 198 -11.60 -2.50 3.64
CA THR A 198 -11.47 -3.52 2.61
C THR A 198 -12.43 -3.26 1.46
N VAL A 199 -12.13 -3.84 0.30
CA VAL A 199 -12.98 -3.81 -0.88
C VAL A 199 -12.97 -5.17 -1.58
N GLU A 200 -14.10 -5.52 -2.19
CA GLU A 200 -14.21 -6.71 -3.03
C GLU A 200 -13.66 -6.43 -4.43
N THR A 201 -12.86 -7.36 -4.94
CA THR A 201 -12.29 -7.34 -6.29
C THR A 201 -12.54 -8.69 -6.98
N PRO A 202 -12.36 -8.81 -8.30
CA PRO A 202 -12.42 -10.10 -9.00
C PRO A 202 -11.43 -11.13 -8.45
N ASN A 203 -10.32 -10.68 -7.86
CA ASN A 203 -9.31 -11.54 -7.24
C ASN A 203 -9.58 -11.79 -5.74
N GLY A 204 -10.64 -11.22 -5.17
CA GLY A 204 -11.08 -11.39 -3.78
C GLY A 204 -11.09 -10.11 -2.95
N VAL A 205 -11.17 -10.26 -1.63
CA VAL A 205 -11.18 -9.15 -0.67
C VAL A 205 -9.76 -8.61 -0.47
N GLU A 206 -9.57 -7.33 -0.75
CA GLU A 206 -8.30 -6.63 -0.58
C GLU A 206 -8.40 -5.50 0.45
N ASP A 207 -7.30 -5.23 1.14
CA ASP A 207 -7.20 -4.09 2.05
C ASP A 207 -6.97 -2.80 1.26
N LEU A 208 -7.65 -1.75 1.67
CA LEU A 208 -7.38 -0.38 1.24
C LEU A 208 -6.04 0.07 1.83
N CYS A 209 -5.29 0.87 1.06
CA CYS A 209 -4.07 1.51 1.53
C CYS A 209 -4.39 2.95 1.94
N GLU A 210 -4.47 3.19 3.25
CA GLU A 210 -4.89 4.46 3.85
C GLU A 210 -3.69 5.38 4.09
N ASP A 211 -3.84 6.70 3.94
CA ASP A 211 -2.78 7.67 4.27
C ASP A 211 -3.18 8.51 5.47
N TYR A 212 -2.50 8.30 6.59
CA TYR A 212 -2.81 8.90 7.87
C TYR A 212 -2.00 10.17 8.12
N THR A 213 -2.60 11.10 8.86
CA THR A 213 -1.78 12.02 9.66
C THR A 213 -1.17 11.28 10.83
N GLU A 214 -0.05 11.75 11.37
CA GLU A 214 0.54 11.23 12.61
C GLU A 214 -0.50 11.08 13.73
N ARG A 215 -1.27 12.14 13.99
CA ARG A 215 -2.35 12.14 14.97
C ARG A 215 -3.41 11.07 14.67
N GLY A 216 -3.78 10.90 13.40
CA GLY A 216 -4.73 9.89 12.96
C GLY A 216 -4.18 8.48 13.19
N ALA A 217 -2.90 8.27 12.87
CA ALA A 217 -2.22 7.00 13.04
C ALA A 217 -2.07 6.61 14.51
N LEU A 218 -1.64 7.52 15.37
CA LEU A 218 -1.46 7.29 16.81
C LEU A 218 -2.78 7.00 17.55
N LYS A 219 -3.90 7.57 17.09
CA LYS A 219 -5.23 7.23 17.62
C LYS A 219 -5.71 5.85 17.19
N ASN A 220 -5.22 5.36 16.05
CA ASN A 220 -5.70 4.17 15.41
C ASN A 220 -4.85 2.96 15.83
N LYS A 221 -5.35 2.21 16.80
CA LYS A 221 -4.68 0.97 17.25
C LYS A 221 -4.73 -0.17 16.23
N LYS A 222 -5.35 0.04 15.06
CA LYS A 222 -5.55 -0.95 14.00
C LYS A 222 -5.26 -0.37 12.63
N LEU A 223 -3.99 -0.05 12.36
CA LEU A 223 -3.54 0.42 11.05
C LEU A 223 -3.49 -0.68 9.98
N GLY A 224 -3.55 -1.95 10.37
CA GLY A 224 -3.42 -3.09 9.44
C GLY A 224 -1.98 -3.22 8.93
N SER A 225 -1.82 -3.71 7.70
CA SER A 225 -0.52 -3.86 7.03
C SER A 225 -0.37 -3.03 5.74
N ARG A 226 -1.33 -2.15 5.42
CA ARG A 226 -1.29 -1.26 4.25
C ARG A 226 -1.66 0.17 4.63
N TYR A 227 -0.66 1.00 4.90
CA TYR A 227 -0.88 2.39 5.24
C TYR A 227 0.33 3.28 5.00
N GLY A 228 0.09 4.57 4.82
CA GLY A 228 1.07 5.65 4.93
C GLY A 228 0.82 6.48 6.19
N VAL A 229 1.87 7.11 6.71
CA VAL A 229 1.78 8.11 7.78
C VAL A 229 2.66 9.30 7.42
N ASP A 230 2.06 10.47 7.33
CA ASP A 230 2.77 11.75 7.37
C ASP A 230 2.99 12.18 8.82
N ALA A 231 4.25 12.27 9.25
CA ALA A 231 4.62 12.57 10.63
C ALA A 231 5.84 13.48 10.73
N THR A 232 6.11 13.96 11.94
CA THR A 232 7.27 14.80 12.25
C THR A 232 7.94 14.31 13.52
N ILE A 233 9.18 13.84 13.40
CA ILE A 233 9.90 13.24 14.52
C ILE A 233 10.86 14.22 15.16
N GLY A 234 10.77 14.37 16.48
CA GLY A 234 11.69 15.15 17.30
C GLY A 234 12.77 14.28 17.93
N ALA A 235 13.02 14.48 19.23
CA ALA A 235 13.98 13.68 19.99
C ALA A 235 13.45 12.28 20.39
N GLU A 236 12.13 12.11 20.44
CA GLU A 236 11.49 10.85 20.81
C GLU A 236 11.15 10.02 19.57
N ALA A 237 11.07 8.69 19.76
CA ALA A 237 10.74 7.77 18.69
C ALA A 237 9.21 7.68 18.48
N ASP A 238 8.78 7.64 17.23
CA ASP A 238 7.40 7.33 16.90
C ASP A 238 7.21 5.83 16.76
N GLU A 239 6.08 5.29 17.24
CA GLU A 239 5.74 3.88 17.08
C GLU A 239 4.36 3.72 16.42
N PHE A 240 4.29 2.92 15.35
CA PHE A 240 3.05 2.60 14.65
C PHE A 240 2.83 1.09 14.61
N PRO A 241 1.60 0.61 14.89
CA PRO A 241 1.30 -0.82 14.85
C PRO A 241 1.44 -1.40 13.44
N ILE A 242 2.04 -2.58 13.34
CA ILE A 242 1.96 -3.46 12.18
C ILE A 242 1.02 -4.59 12.58
N ASN A 243 -0.27 -4.40 12.32
CA ASN A 243 -1.25 -5.41 12.67
C ASN A 243 -1.44 -6.33 11.48
N SER A 244 -0.92 -7.55 11.58
CA SER A 244 -1.35 -8.66 10.74
C SER A 244 -2.55 -9.32 11.43
N ASP A 245 -3.74 -8.74 11.27
CA ASP A 245 -5.01 -9.42 11.61
C ASP A 245 -5.33 -10.58 10.63
N ARG A 246 -4.44 -10.78 9.65
CA ARG A 246 -4.47 -11.86 8.68
C ARG A 246 -4.17 -13.21 9.34
N LYS A 247 -4.83 -14.24 8.80
CA LYS A 247 -4.69 -15.65 9.23
C LYS A 247 -3.47 -16.33 8.61
N HIS A 248 -2.57 -15.58 7.96
CA HIS A 248 -1.43 -16.10 7.21
C HIS A 248 -0.24 -15.18 7.34
N ASP A 249 0.95 -15.75 7.21
CA ASP A 249 2.19 -14.99 7.17
C ASP A 249 2.17 -14.00 6.00
N GLU A 250 2.69 -12.81 6.22
CA GLU A 250 2.71 -11.74 5.23
C GLU A 250 4.14 -11.25 5.02
N LEU A 251 4.46 -10.80 3.81
CA LEU A 251 5.70 -10.09 3.57
C LEU A 251 5.38 -8.60 3.55
N ILE A 252 5.98 -7.86 4.48
CA ILE A 252 5.69 -6.44 4.70
C ILE A 252 6.89 -5.63 4.24
N THR A 253 6.63 -4.67 3.37
CA THR A 253 7.57 -3.66 2.92
C THR A 253 7.37 -2.40 3.76
N LEU A 254 8.45 -1.92 4.37
CA LEU A 254 8.50 -0.67 5.12
C LEU A 254 9.40 0.31 4.38
N CYS A 255 9.00 1.57 4.25
CA CYS A 255 9.87 2.66 3.80
C CYS A 255 9.58 3.94 4.58
N ALA A 256 10.63 4.61 5.00
CA ALA A 256 10.61 5.94 5.56
C ALA A 256 11.38 6.86 4.62
N THR A 257 10.71 7.91 4.16
CA THR A 257 11.30 8.95 3.31
C THR A 257 11.17 10.29 4.01
N GLN A 258 12.25 11.07 4.01
CA GLN A 258 12.21 12.42 4.52
C GLN A 258 11.36 13.32 3.61
N LYS A 259 10.68 14.30 4.20
CA LYS A 259 9.90 15.30 3.46
C LYS A 259 10.65 16.61 3.27
N ARG A 260 11.67 16.85 4.09
CA ARG A 260 12.48 18.07 4.05
C ARG A 260 13.41 18.07 2.83
N PHE A 261 13.42 19.18 2.10
CA PHE A 261 14.36 19.39 0.98
C PHE A 261 15.78 19.54 1.52
N PRO A 262 16.80 18.86 0.95
CA PRO A 262 18.19 19.10 1.33
C PRO A 262 18.56 20.56 1.01
N SER A 263 18.79 21.38 2.04
CA SER A 263 19.10 22.79 1.83
C SER A 263 20.45 22.95 1.10
N PRO A 264 20.54 23.75 0.01
CA PRO A 264 21.81 24.03 -0.64
C PRO A 264 22.81 24.60 0.36
N GLY A 265 23.99 23.98 0.48
CA GLY A 265 25.04 24.40 1.44
C GLY A 265 25.08 23.62 2.76
N ARG A 266 24.16 22.68 2.97
CA ARG A 266 24.21 21.70 4.08
C ARG A 266 24.74 20.38 3.53
N GLU A 267 26.06 20.28 3.31
CA GLU A 267 26.70 18.98 3.06
C GLU A 267 26.43 18.08 4.27
N GLY A 268 25.67 16.99 4.10
CA GLY A 268 25.20 16.13 5.20
C GLY A 268 23.88 16.59 5.88
N GLY A 269 23.10 17.47 5.24
CA GLY A 269 21.94 18.14 5.84
C GLY A 269 20.59 17.43 5.81
N THR A 270 20.56 16.13 5.54
CA THR A 270 19.34 15.31 5.47
C THR A 270 19.13 14.55 6.78
N ASP A 271 17.88 14.35 7.16
CA ASP A 271 17.55 13.63 8.39
C ASP A 271 17.88 12.14 8.20
N ILE A 272 18.66 11.56 9.12
CA ILE A 272 19.00 10.14 9.11
C ILE A 272 17.88 9.40 9.84
N LEU A 273 16.94 8.89 9.06
CA LEU A 273 15.84 8.10 9.59
C LEU A 273 16.29 6.66 9.84
N GLN A 274 16.15 6.21 11.07
CA GLN A 274 16.28 4.80 11.43
C GLN A 274 14.88 4.19 11.51
N LEU A 275 14.68 3.13 10.73
CA LEU A 275 13.54 2.24 10.81
C LEU A 275 13.89 1.05 11.71
N GLU A 276 13.08 0.81 12.73
CA GLU A 276 13.13 -0.40 13.56
C GLU A 276 11.78 -1.12 13.45
N VAL A 277 11.80 -2.45 13.53
CA VAL A 277 10.62 -3.26 13.82
C VAL A 277 10.83 -3.84 15.20
N VAL A 278 9.83 -3.69 16.06
CA VAL A 278 9.89 -4.10 17.46
C VAL A 278 8.75 -5.03 17.80
N ASP A 279 9.02 -6.00 18.66
CA ASP A 279 8.00 -6.90 19.19
C ASP A 279 7.19 -6.24 20.33
N LYS A 280 6.19 -6.96 20.83
CA LYS A 280 5.36 -6.56 21.98
C LYS A 280 6.15 -6.24 23.26
N ASN A 281 7.38 -6.74 23.39
CA ASN A 281 8.26 -6.48 24.54
C ASN A 281 9.18 -5.27 24.31
N GLY A 282 9.08 -4.63 23.14
CA GLY A 282 9.94 -3.53 22.72
C GLY A 282 11.31 -3.97 22.19
N GLN A 283 11.54 -5.28 22.00
CA GLN A 283 12.78 -5.80 21.45
C GLN A 283 12.84 -5.53 19.94
N VAL A 284 13.95 -4.98 19.47
CA VAL A 284 14.20 -4.77 18.04
C VAL A 284 14.43 -6.12 17.37
N VAL A 285 13.56 -6.48 16.43
CA VAL A 285 13.64 -7.72 15.63
C VAL A 285 14.20 -7.47 14.23
N ALA A 286 14.13 -6.24 13.74
CA ALA A 286 14.78 -5.79 12.51
C ALA A 286 15.09 -4.29 12.60
N GLN A 287 16.16 -3.84 11.96
CA GLN A 287 16.48 -2.41 11.90
C GLN A 287 17.26 -2.05 10.64
N ARG A 288 17.12 -0.80 10.20
CA ARG A 288 17.91 -0.20 9.13
C ARG A 288 17.98 1.32 9.30
N ALA A 289 19.10 1.90 8.93
CA ALA A 289 19.25 3.33 8.73
C ALA A 289 20.04 3.57 7.45
N VAL A 290 19.69 4.62 6.71
CA VAL A 290 20.42 5.07 5.52
C VAL A 290 20.64 6.57 5.66
N ASP A 291 21.87 7.01 5.45
CA ASP A 291 22.18 8.43 5.38
C ASP A 291 21.76 8.99 4.02
N GLY A 292 21.09 10.14 4.03
CA GLY A 292 20.79 10.88 2.80
C GLY A 292 19.83 10.20 1.82
N GLY A 293 18.94 9.32 2.27
CA GLY A 293 17.95 8.71 1.38
C GLY A 293 16.81 7.98 2.09
N PRO A 294 15.85 7.44 1.31
CA PRO A 294 14.78 6.62 1.84
C PRO A 294 15.36 5.39 2.53
N THR A 295 14.99 5.19 3.78
CA THR A 295 15.32 3.96 4.49
C THR A 295 14.18 2.99 4.27
N TRP A 296 14.46 1.76 3.85
CA TRP A 296 13.40 0.78 3.63
C TRP A 296 13.88 -0.64 3.94
N MET A 297 12.96 -1.52 4.32
CA MET A 297 13.26 -2.93 4.54
C MET A 297 12.04 -3.79 4.20
N GLN A 298 12.28 -5.08 4.02
CA GLN A 298 11.21 -6.05 3.85
C GLN A 298 11.40 -7.18 4.84
N LEU A 299 10.30 -7.61 5.45
CA LEU A 299 10.31 -8.62 6.50
C LEU A 299 9.11 -9.55 6.39
N ARG A 300 9.34 -10.83 6.65
CA ARG A 300 8.27 -11.81 6.78
C ARG A 300 7.69 -11.70 8.19
N VAL A 301 6.42 -11.36 8.28
CA VAL A 301 5.67 -11.20 9.52
C VAL A 301 4.73 -12.39 9.69
N PRO A 302 4.94 -13.23 10.71
CA PRO A 302 4.06 -14.35 10.98
C PRO A 302 2.62 -13.90 11.28
N ALA A 303 1.64 -14.73 10.93
CA ALA A 303 0.24 -14.48 11.25
C ALA A 303 0.04 -14.20 12.75
N GLY A 304 -0.75 -13.17 13.08
CA GLY A 304 -1.06 -12.82 14.48
C GLY A 304 0.11 -12.24 15.28
N SER A 305 1.21 -11.84 14.62
CA SER A 305 2.30 -11.12 15.29
C SER A 305 1.82 -9.75 15.79
N ASP A 306 2.29 -9.38 16.98
CA ASP A 306 2.11 -8.04 17.56
C ASP A 306 3.44 -7.30 17.43
N LEU A 307 3.59 -6.60 16.30
CA LEU A 307 4.78 -5.83 15.95
C LEU A 307 4.43 -4.36 15.80
N LYS A 308 5.43 -3.51 15.99
CA LYS A 308 5.35 -2.10 15.65
C LYS A 308 6.54 -1.72 14.78
N VAL A 309 6.34 -0.78 13.88
CA VAL A 309 7.44 -0.03 13.28
C VAL A 309 7.74 1.15 14.20
N ARG A 310 9.01 1.30 14.56
CA ARG A 310 9.52 2.44 15.30
C ARG A 310 10.41 3.28 14.39
N ILE A 311 10.18 4.58 14.36
CA ILE A 311 10.99 5.56 13.63
C ILE A 311 11.82 6.34 14.63
N LYS A 312 13.09 6.56 14.30
CA LYS A 312 13.98 7.50 15.00
C LYS A 312 14.64 8.40 13.97
N ALA A 313 14.93 9.64 14.34
CA ALA A 313 15.87 10.46 13.59
C ALA A 313 17.17 10.54 14.41
N LEU A 314 18.28 10.07 13.82
CA LEU A 314 19.57 9.99 14.53
C LEU A 314 20.24 11.35 14.72
N ASN A 315 19.83 12.34 13.94
CA ASN A 315 20.38 13.70 13.92
C ASN A 315 19.33 14.80 14.17
N ALA A 316 18.05 14.46 14.34
CA ALA A 316 17.03 15.45 14.71
C ALA A 316 17.02 15.70 16.21
N ASN A 317 16.50 16.85 16.62
CA ASN A 317 16.27 17.21 18.01
C ASN A 317 14.92 17.92 18.16
N SER A 318 14.56 18.29 19.39
CA SER A 318 13.28 18.95 19.68
C SER A 318 13.09 20.28 18.95
N ASP A 319 14.18 21.00 18.68
CA ASP A 319 14.17 22.35 18.13
C ASP A 319 14.21 22.35 16.60
N ASP A 320 14.61 21.22 16.00
CA ASP A 320 14.62 21.00 14.56
C ASP A 320 14.08 19.61 14.21
N PRO A 321 12.76 19.38 14.35
CA PRO A 321 12.18 18.07 14.11
C PRO A 321 12.15 17.74 12.61
N ALA A 322 12.31 16.46 12.31
CA ALA A 322 12.43 15.92 10.96
C ALA A 322 11.06 15.48 10.43
N PRO A 323 10.47 16.16 9.43
CA PRO A 323 9.25 15.68 8.79
C PRO A 323 9.57 14.48 7.89
N TYR A 324 8.77 13.42 8.01
CA TYR A 324 8.94 12.20 7.24
C TYR A 324 7.61 11.62 6.80
N ARG A 325 7.68 10.66 5.89
CA ARG A 325 6.59 9.76 5.56
C ARG A 325 7.03 8.33 5.74
N LEU A 326 6.27 7.60 6.55
CA LEU A 326 6.35 6.15 6.66
C LEU A 326 5.31 5.53 5.73
N CYS A 327 5.68 4.46 5.04
CA CYS A 327 4.77 3.62 4.28
C CYS A 327 5.00 2.16 4.68
N VAL A 328 3.90 1.45 4.95
CA VAL A 328 3.83 0.05 5.32
C VAL A 328 2.92 -0.63 4.30
N VAL A 329 3.44 -1.61 3.56
CA VAL A 329 2.67 -2.31 2.52
C VAL A 329 2.92 -3.81 2.61
N GLY A 330 1.87 -4.54 2.97
CA GLY A 330 1.83 -5.99 3.02
C GLY A 330 1.34 -6.62 1.71
N THR A 331 1.88 -7.80 1.40
CA THR A 331 1.52 -8.59 0.21
C THR A 331 0.09 -9.15 0.24
N GLY A 332 -0.60 -9.10 1.37
CA GLY A 332 -1.95 -9.64 1.55
C GLY A 332 -2.01 -11.15 1.28
N SER A 333 -3.02 -11.58 0.53
CA SER A 333 -3.25 -12.98 0.14
C SER A 333 -2.16 -13.54 -0.79
N HIS A 334 -1.40 -12.66 -1.47
CA HIS A 334 -0.34 -13.04 -2.40
C HIS A 334 0.94 -13.56 -1.71
N SER A 335 1.02 -13.51 -0.38
CA SER A 335 2.15 -14.07 0.37
C SER A 335 2.33 -15.58 0.19
N LYS A 336 1.23 -16.31 -0.09
CA LYS A 336 1.24 -17.77 -0.30
C LYS A 336 2.01 -18.17 -1.55
N GLU A 337 2.06 -17.31 -2.56
CA GLU A 337 2.77 -17.58 -3.82
C GLU A 337 4.29 -17.38 -3.66
N VAL A 338 4.73 -16.56 -2.70
CA VAL A 338 6.15 -16.33 -2.40
C VAL A 338 6.80 -17.59 -1.80
N ASN A 339 6.04 -18.48 -1.14
CA ASN A 339 6.58 -19.72 -0.59
C ASN A 339 6.99 -20.76 -1.67
N GLY A 340 6.69 -20.52 -2.95
CA GLY A 340 7.18 -21.30 -4.08
C GLY A 340 8.44 -20.74 -4.74
N GLY A 341 8.87 -19.54 -4.36
CA GLY A 341 10.13 -18.92 -4.77
C GLY A 341 11.14 -18.95 -3.62
N THR A 342 12.39 -19.28 -3.92
CA THR A 342 13.48 -19.40 -2.95
C THR A 342 13.51 -18.17 -2.03
N ALA A 343 13.22 -18.35 -0.74
CA ALA A 343 13.47 -17.35 0.27
C ALA A 343 14.98 -17.09 0.30
N LEU A 344 15.43 -15.99 -0.29
CA LEU A 344 16.82 -15.58 -0.19
C LEU A 344 17.08 -15.10 1.24
N TYR A 345 18.13 -15.69 1.82
CA TYR A 345 18.81 -15.34 3.08
C TYR A 345 18.28 -15.93 4.39
N ALA A 346 18.88 -17.07 4.79
CA ALA A 346 19.10 -17.42 6.19
C ALA A 346 20.41 -16.75 6.66
N PRO A 347 20.48 -16.21 7.90
CA PRO A 347 21.69 -15.57 8.40
C PRO A 347 22.86 -16.56 8.45
N GLY A 348 23.98 -16.20 7.82
CA GLY A 348 25.25 -16.84 8.09
C GLY A 348 25.69 -16.54 9.52
N GLU A 349 26.11 -17.58 10.24
CA GLU A 349 26.67 -17.47 11.59
C GLU A 349 27.79 -16.41 11.64
N PRO A 350 27.92 -15.67 12.76
CA PRO A 350 29.04 -14.77 12.95
C PRO A 350 30.34 -15.58 12.96
N LYS A 351 31.12 -15.50 11.88
CA LYS A 351 32.49 -16.02 11.88
C LYS A 351 33.32 -15.16 12.84
N THR A 352 33.75 -15.78 13.92
CA THR A 352 34.75 -15.25 14.86
C THR A 352 35.96 -14.71 14.07
N PRO A 353 36.46 -13.50 14.36
CA PRO A 353 37.65 -13.01 13.69
C PRO A 353 38.84 -13.90 14.02
N GLN A 354 39.39 -14.58 13.01
CA GLN A 354 40.71 -15.17 13.13
C GLN A 354 41.72 -14.02 13.28
N ARG A 355 42.38 -13.96 14.43
CA ARG A 355 43.59 -13.16 14.61
C ARG A 355 44.63 -13.67 13.61
N ILE A 356 45.06 -12.80 12.71
CA ILE A 356 46.31 -12.99 11.97
C ILE A 356 47.44 -12.76 12.99
N ALA A 357 48.33 -13.75 13.09
CA ALA A 357 49.54 -13.74 13.90
C ALA A 357 50.61 -12.84 13.28
#